data_AF-A0AAD9UFC2-F1
#
_entry.id   AF-A0AAD9UFC2-F1
#
_cell.length_a   1.000
_cell.length_b   1.000
_cell.length_c   1.000
_cell.angle_alpha   90.00
_cell.angle_beta   90.00
_cell.angle_gamma   90.00
#
_symmetry.space_group_name_H-M   'P 1'
#
loop_
_entity.id
_entity.type
_entity.pdbx_description
1 polymer ?
#
loop_
_entity_poly.entity_id
_entity_poly.type
_entity_poly.pdbx_seq_one_letter_code
_entity_poly.pdbx_strand_id
1 'polypeptide(L)'
;MALGLKCGGTLEERARRLFATKGKNLEDLEPSMFAKSKPGKSGKTNERQKEVSALEAQVYRLAELLGEQRAATRDNVQRKQARTDGEREESDDEHISDNDSDDDENDIPYNPKNLPLGWDGKPIPYWLYKLHGLNISYSCEICGNYTYRGPKAFQRHFAEWRHAHGMRCLGIPNTAHFANVTLIEDAIALWQKIKSGKENERWRAEMEEEFEDSTGNVVNKRIYDDLKRQGLL
;
A
#
# COMPACT_ATOMS: atom_id res chain seq x y z
N MET A 1 18.73 38.86 -18.95
CA MET A 1 18.74 39.98 -17.97
C MET A 1 19.87 40.92 -18.36
N ALA A 2 19.63 42.24 -18.41
CA ALA A 2 20.65 43.21 -18.82
C ALA A 2 21.90 43.05 -17.95
N LEU A 3 23.09 42.98 -18.56
CA LEU A 3 24.41 42.71 -17.94
C LEU A 3 24.88 43.84 -17.00
N GLY A 4 24.00 44.37 -16.16
CA GLY A 4 24.28 45.48 -15.24
C GLY A 4 24.47 46.84 -15.92
N LEU A 5 24.21 46.98 -17.22
CA LEU A 5 24.42 48.24 -17.97
C LEU A 5 23.38 49.31 -17.60
N LYS A 6 23.77 50.59 -17.71
CA LYS A 6 22.85 51.73 -17.50
C LYS A 6 21.72 51.74 -18.55
N CYS A 7 20.47 51.68 -18.08
CA CYS A 7 19.28 51.69 -18.94
C CYS A 7 18.55 53.05 -19.04
N GLY A 8 19.06 54.12 -18.42
CA GLY A 8 18.45 55.47 -18.47
C GLY A 8 18.88 56.32 -19.69
N GLY A 9 18.25 57.48 -19.89
CA GLY A 9 18.59 58.44 -20.96
C GLY A 9 17.78 58.29 -22.25
N THR A 10 18.22 58.95 -23.33
CA THR A 10 17.53 58.91 -24.63
C THR A 10 17.66 57.52 -25.30
N LEU A 11 16.85 57.25 -26.34
CA LEU A 11 16.93 55.99 -27.09
C LEU A 11 18.27 55.83 -27.82
N GLU A 12 18.82 56.93 -28.33
CA GLU A 12 20.09 56.95 -29.05
C GLU A 12 21.27 56.61 -28.13
N GLU A 13 21.29 57.17 -26.92
CA GLU A 13 22.34 56.87 -25.93
C GLU A 13 22.30 55.40 -25.47
N ARG A 14 21.09 54.81 -25.38
CA ARG A 14 20.91 53.40 -25.06
C ARG A 14 21.43 52.50 -26.19
N ALA A 15 21.13 52.85 -27.45
CA ALA A 15 21.64 52.14 -28.61
C ALA A 15 23.17 52.21 -28.66
N ARG A 16 23.77 53.40 -28.47
CA ARG A 16 25.24 53.58 -28.43
C ARG A 16 25.90 52.71 -27.36
N ARG A 17 25.33 52.64 -26.15
CA ARG A 17 25.84 51.78 -25.07
C ARG A 17 25.77 50.29 -25.43
N LEU A 18 24.66 49.83 -26.03
CA LEU A 18 24.52 48.44 -26.48
C LEU A 18 25.48 48.08 -27.62
N PHE A 19 25.70 48.99 -28.56
CA PHE A 19 26.66 48.77 -29.64
C PHE A 19 28.11 48.74 -29.13
N ALA A 20 28.45 49.53 -28.10
CA ALA A 20 29.77 49.55 -27.50
C ALA A 20 30.17 48.25 -26.78
N THR A 21 29.19 47.40 -26.42
CA THR A 21 29.44 46.09 -25.79
C THR A 21 29.60 44.94 -26.78
N LYS A 22 29.42 45.19 -28.09
CA LYS A 22 29.49 44.14 -29.11
C LYS A 22 30.94 43.67 -29.31
N GLY A 23 31.20 42.39 -29.04
CA GLY A 23 32.52 41.77 -29.28
C GLY A 23 33.57 42.05 -28.19
N LYS A 24 33.16 42.56 -27.02
CA LYS A 24 34.03 42.75 -25.85
C LYS A 24 33.56 41.87 -24.70
N ASN A 25 34.51 41.35 -23.91
CA ASN A 25 34.17 40.65 -22.68
C ASN A 25 33.75 41.65 -21.60
N LEU A 26 33.05 41.18 -20.57
CA LEU A 26 32.51 42.04 -19.50
C LEU A 26 33.60 42.85 -18.77
N GLU A 27 34.80 42.29 -18.69
CA GLU A 27 35.98 42.85 -18.01
C GLU A 27 36.63 44.00 -18.80
N ASP A 28 36.44 44.05 -20.12
CA ASP A 28 37.00 45.07 -21.03
C ASP A 28 36.10 46.31 -21.17
N LEU A 29 34.98 46.36 -20.45
CA LEU A 29 34.01 47.43 -20.50
C LEU A 29 34.31 48.48 -19.44
N GLU A 30 34.20 49.77 -19.80
CA GLU A 30 34.42 50.83 -18.84
C GLU A 30 33.44 50.74 -17.65
N PRO A 31 33.92 50.83 -16.40
CA PRO A 31 33.08 50.80 -15.19
C PRO A 31 31.97 51.87 -15.19
N SER A 32 32.16 52.95 -15.95
CA SER A 32 31.20 54.04 -16.13
C SER A 32 29.91 53.62 -16.86
N MET A 33 29.95 52.53 -17.64
CA MET A 33 28.82 52.01 -18.41
C MET A 33 27.83 51.18 -17.58
N PHE A 34 28.25 50.72 -16.40
CA PHE A 34 27.41 49.92 -15.50
C PHE A 34 26.54 50.81 -14.60
N ALA A 35 25.35 50.33 -14.28
CA ALA A 35 24.43 50.97 -13.35
C ALA A 35 25.03 50.91 -11.94
N LYS A 36 25.19 52.07 -11.31
CA LYS A 36 25.65 52.14 -9.92
C LYS A 36 24.56 51.56 -9.02
N SER A 37 24.81 50.40 -8.40
CA SER A 37 23.96 49.88 -7.33
C SER A 37 24.14 50.73 -6.08
N LYS A 38 23.04 51.07 -5.36
CA LYS A 38 23.14 51.73 -4.05
C LYS A 38 23.98 50.85 -3.10
N PRO A 39 24.97 51.41 -2.37
CA PRO A 39 25.80 50.64 -1.45
C PRO A 39 24.90 50.04 -0.36
N GLY A 40 25.01 48.72 -0.15
CA GLY A 40 24.27 47.98 0.89
C GLY A 40 23.20 47.01 0.40
N LYS A 41 22.54 47.23 -0.75
CA LYS A 41 21.48 46.32 -1.25
C LYS A 41 22.01 45.22 -2.18
N SER A 42 23.09 45.49 -2.92
CA SER A 42 23.67 44.54 -3.88
C SER A 42 24.44 43.40 -3.22
N GLY A 43 25.08 43.63 -2.06
CA GLY A 43 25.86 42.61 -1.35
C GLY A 43 25.00 41.45 -0.87
N LYS A 44 23.86 41.74 -0.22
CA LYS A 44 22.93 40.72 0.29
C LYS A 44 22.24 39.92 -0.82
N THR A 45 21.98 40.53 -1.97
CA THR A 45 21.43 39.83 -3.15
C THR A 45 22.48 38.96 -3.84
N ASN A 46 23.72 39.43 -3.94
CA ASN A 46 24.82 38.67 -4.54
C ASN A 46 25.24 37.49 -3.65
N GLU A 47 25.24 37.66 -2.33
CA GLU A 47 25.52 36.60 -1.37
C GLU A 47 24.43 35.51 -1.39
N ARG A 48 23.15 35.91 -1.41
CA ARG A 48 22.02 34.97 -1.61
C ARG A 48 22.07 34.27 -2.97
N GLN A 49 22.48 34.97 -4.03
CA GLN A 49 22.64 34.36 -5.35
C GLN A 49 23.81 33.38 -5.37
N LYS A 50 24.91 33.67 -4.67
CA LYS A 50 26.05 32.78 -4.54
C LYS A 50 25.69 31.47 -3.82
N GLU A 51 24.91 31.55 -2.75
CA GLU A 51 24.39 30.37 -2.05
C GLU A 51 23.48 29.52 -2.95
N VAL A 52 22.56 30.16 -3.68
CA VAL A 52 21.67 29.47 -4.62
C VAL A 52 22.48 28.81 -5.74
N SER A 53 23.45 29.51 -6.34
CA SER A 53 24.30 28.93 -7.39
C SER A 53 25.17 27.78 -6.88
N ALA A 54 25.63 27.83 -5.63
CA ALA A 54 26.37 26.73 -5.02
C ALA A 54 25.48 25.49 -4.83
N LEU A 55 24.25 25.68 -4.33
CA LEU A 55 23.27 24.59 -4.21
C LEU A 55 22.87 24.02 -5.57
N GLU A 56 22.68 24.87 -6.58
CA GLU A 56 22.32 24.45 -7.93
C GLU A 56 23.42 23.56 -8.54
N ALA A 57 24.69 23.92 -8.36
CA ALA A 57 25.83 23.11 -8.78
C ALA A 57 25.92 21.78 -8.02
N GLN A 58 25.67 21.78 -6.70
CA GLN A 58 25.63 20.55 -5.90
C GLN A 58 24.51 19.62 -6.34
N VAL A 59 23.30 20.14 -6.56
CA VAL A 59 22.15 19.38 -7.07
C VAL A 59 22.46 18.80 -8.45
N TYR A 60 23.08 19.58 -9.34
CA TYR A 60 23.46 19.09 -10.66
C TYR A 60 24.43 17.90 -10.55
N ARG A 61 25.45 18.01 -9.67
CA ARG A 61 26.42 16.93 -9.47
C ARG A 61 25.81 15.69 -8.82
N LEU A 62 24.96 15.87 -7.81
CA LEU A 62 24.26 14.76 -7.16
C LEU A 62 23.29 14.07 -8.11
N ALA A 63 22.58 14.83 -8.94
CA ALA A 63 21.66 14.28 -9.95
C ALA A 63 22.38 13.50 -11.06
N GLU A 64 23.63 13.84 -11.35
CA GLU A 64 24.50 13.06 -12.24
C GLU A 64 24.96 11.76 -11.57
N LEU A 65 25.45 11.83 -10.32
CA LEU A 65 25.90 10.66 -9.56
C LEU A 65 24.77 9.65 -9.31
N LEU A 66 23.56 10.14 -9.03
CA LEU A 66 22.36 9.33 -8.79
C LEU A 66 21.55 9.11 -10.08
N GLY A 67 22.18 9.20 -11.25
CA GLY A 67 21.51 9.09 -12.54
C GLY A 67 20.77 7.76 -12.73
N GLU A 68 21.37 6.66 -12.27
CA GLU A 68 20.78 5.32 -12.34
C GLU A 68 19.54 5.20 -11.45
N GLN A 69 19.63 5.65 -10.19
CA GLN A 69 18.51 5.65 -9.25
C GLN A 69 17.39 6.60 -9.72
N ARG A 70 17.73 7.73 -10.32
CA ARG A 70 16.75 8.66 -10.93
C ARG A 70 16.03 8.02 -12.12
N ALA A 71 16.72 7.24 -12.94
CA ALA A 71 16.08 6.51 -14.03
C ALA A 71 15.18 5.39 -13.49
N ALA A 72 15.65 4.61 -12.53
CA ALA A 72 14.89 3.53 -11.90
C ALA A 72 13.61 4.04 -11.22
N THR A 73 13.68 5.16 -10.50
CA THR A 73 12.51 5.80 -9.87
C THR A 73 11.52 6.34 -10.89
N ARG A 74 12.00 6.94 -11.99
CA ARG A 74 11.13 7.36 -13.10
C ARG A 74 10.38 6.18 -13.71
N ASP A 75 11.07 5.08 -13.96
CA ASP A 75 10.45 3.87 -14.54
C ASP A 75 9.48 3.22 -13.55
N ASN A 76 9.76 3.28 -12.24
CA ASN A 76 8.82 2.86 -11.20
C ASN A 76 7.54 3.70 -11.21
N VAL A 77 7.65 5.03 -11.29
CA VAL A 77 6.50 5.94 -11.39
C VAL A 77 5.68 5.64 -12.64
N GLN A 78 6.31 5.40 -13.79
CA GLN A 78 5.61 5.02 -15.02
C GLN A 78 4.87 3.69 -14.90
N ARG A 79 5.50 2.68 -14.30
CA ARG A 79 4.86 1.39 -14.00
C ARG A 79 3.65 1.57 -13.08
N LYS A 80 3.80 2.34 -11.99
CA LYS A 80 2.71 2.61 -11.04
C LYS A 80 1.54 3.36 -11.68
N GLN A 81 1.82 4.28 -12.61
CA GLN A 81 0.80 5.05 -13.33
C GLN A 81 -0.04 4.20 -14.30
N ALA A 82 0.51 3.08 -14.78
CA ALA A 82 -0.15 2.18 -15.73
C ALA A 82 -0.97 1.05 -15.04
N ARG A 83 -0.89 0.92 -13.72
CA ARG A 83 -1.58 -0.12 -12.95
C ARG A 83 -3.04 0.23 -12.66
N THR A 84 -3.86 -0.81 -12.47
CA THR A 84 -5.24 -0.68 -11.99
C THR A 84 -5.29 -0.53 -10.46
N ASP A 85 -6.40 -0.06 -9.89
CA ASP A 85 -6.49 0.29 -8.47
C ASP A 85 -6.12 -0.88 -7.52
N GLY A 86 -6.48 -2.13 -7.85
CA GLY A 86 -6.14 -3.31 -7.04
C GLY A 86 -4.64 -3.68 -7.08
N GLU A 87 -4.01 -3.55 -8.25
CA GLU A 87 -2.57 -3.85 -8.43
C GLU A 87 -1.66 -2.77 -7.82
N ARG A 88 -2.22 -1.58 -7.56
CA ARG A 88 -1.51 -0.47 -6.90
C ARG A 88 -1.45 -0.67 -5.38
N GLU A 89 -2.50 -1.22 -4.78
CA GLU A 89 -2.53 -1.54 -3.34
C GLU A 89 -1.53 -2.66 -3.00
N GLU A 90 -1.45 -3.72 -3.82
CA GLU A 90 -0.52 -4.85 -3.59
C GLU A 90 0.95 -4.40 -3.65
N SER A 91 1.34 -3.54 -4.59
CA SER A 91 2.73 -3.09 -4.66
C SER A 91 3.14 -2.08 -3.61
N ASP A 92 2.18 -1.28 -3.10
CA ASP A 92 2.44 -0.37 -1.99
C ASP A 92 2.65 -1.17 -0.70
N ASP A 93 1.97 -2.32 -0.53
CA ASP A 93 2.18 -3.24 0.59
C ASP A 93 3.57 -3.94 0.52
N GLU A 94 4.00 -4.36 -0.68
CA GLU A 94 5.35 -4.92 -0.88
C GLU A 94 6.48 -3.89 -0.61
N HIS A 95 6.34 -2.64 -1.07
CA HIS A 95 7.35 -1.59 -0.83
C HIS A 95 7.40 -1.13 0.64
N ILE A 96 6.29 -1.23 1.37
CA ILE A 96 6.28 -1.03 2.83
C ILE A 96 7.04 -2.16 3.52
N SER A 97 6.96 -3.39 3.02
CA SER A 97 7.70 -4.53 3.60
C SER A 97 9.21 -4.48 3.41
N ASP A 98 9.70 -3.95 2.27
CA ASP A 98 11.13 -3.91 1.93
C ASP A 98 11.88 -2.74 2.61
N ASN A 99 11.18 -1.62 2.88
CA ASN A 99 11.76 -0.47 3.60
C ASN A 99 11.83 -0.67 5.12
N ASP A 100 11.29 -1.77 5.65
CA ASP A 100 11.42 -2.19 7.06
C ASP A 100 12.57 -3.19 7.27
N SER A 101 13.33 -3.52 6.20
CA SER A 101 14.34 -4.58 6.21
C SER A 101 15.81 -4.11 6.26
N ASP A 102 16.11 -2.83 6.02
CA ASP A 102 17.51 -2.35 5.88
C ASP A 102 17.76 -1.02 6.63
N ASP A 103 17.78 -1.06 7.98
CA ASP A 103 18.79 -0.39 8.86
C ASP A 103 18.32 -0.54 10.32
N ASP A 104 18.89 -1.49 11.08
CA ASP A 104 19.10 -1.43 12.56
C ASP A 104 19.41 -2.85 13.14
N GLU A 105 20.35 -3.58 12.55
CA GLU A 105 20.86 -4.84 13.12
C GLU A 105 21.85 -4.62 14.29
N ASN A 106 21.86 -3.45 14.95
CA ASN A 106 22.86 -3.09 15.96
C ASN A 106 22.32 -2.47 17.28
N ASP A 107 21.10 -2.79 17.70
CA ASP A 107 20.76 -2.66 19.13
C ASP A 107 19.49 -3.44 19.48
N ILE A 108 19.57 -4.77 19.65
CA ILE A 108 18.51 -5.51 20.35
C ILE A 108 18.71 -5.18 21.84
N PRO A 109 17.89 -4.29 22.46
CA PRO A 109 18.15 -3.86 23.82
C PRO A 109 17.92 -5.04 24.76
N TYR A 110 18.86 -5.25 25.68
CA TYR A 110 18.80 -6.33 26.67
C TYR A 110 17.41 -6.38 27.34
N ASN A 111 16.70 -7.50 27.13
CA ASN A 111 15.33 -7.75 27.63
C ASN A 111 15.35 -8.74 28.82
N PRO A 112 15.84 -8.34 30.01
CA PRO A 112 16.02 -9.23 31.15
C PRO A 112 14.71 -9.77 31.75
N LYS A 113 13.55 -9.26 31.30
CA LYS A 113 12.23 -9.69 31.76
C LYS A 113 11.41 -10.44 30.70
N ASN A 114 11.98 -10.73 29.52
CA ASN A 114 11.29 -11.41 28.41
C ASN A 114 9.90 -10.81 28.10
N LEU A 115 9.78 -9.48 28.18
CA LEU A 115 8.54 -8.81 27.76
C LEU A 115 8.41 -8.92 26.23
N PRO A 116 7.21 -9.14 25.69
CA PRO A 116 7.01 -9.16 24.24
C PRO A 116 7.42 -7.82 23.63
N LEU A 117 8.16 -7.91 22.52
CA LEU A 117 8.63 -6.78 21.75
C LEU A 117 7.45 -6.17 21.00
N GLY A 118 7.45 -4.84 20.91
CA GLY A 118 6.51 -4.11 20.07
C GLY A 118 6.87 -4.23 18.59
N TRP A 119 6.08 -3.56 17.76
CA TRP A 119 6.39 -3.36 16.34
C TRP A 119 7.65 -2.50 16.11
N ASP A 120 8.13 -1.79 17.14
CA ASP A 120 9.34 -0.95 17.16
C ASP A 120 10.59 -1.72 17.70
N GLY A 121 10.53 -3.05 17.84
CA GLY A 121 11.63 -3.86 18.40
C GLY A 121 11.95 -3.64 19.89
N LYS A 122 11.42 -2.57 20.50
CA LYS A 122 11.59 -2.22 21.91
C LYS A 122 10.60 -2.98 22.80
N PRO A 123 10.99 -3.30 24.06
CA PRO A 123 10.09 -3.96 25.00
C PRO A 123 8.88 -3.05 25.31
N ILE A 124 7.67 -3.58 25.12
CA ILE A 124 6.42 -2.85 25.36
C ILE A 124 6.33 -2.45 26.83
N PRO A 125 6.00 -1.19 27.17
CA PRO A 125 5.77 -0.78 28.55
C PRO A 125 4.73 -1.67 29.26
N TYR A 126 4.99 -2.06 30.51
CA TYR A 126 4.17 -3.04 31.23
C TYR A 126 2.69 -2.65 31.39
N TRP A 127 2.39 -1.35 31.53
CA TRP A 127 1.02 -0.86 31.58
C TRP A 127 0.29 -1.03 30.24
N LEU A 128 1.00 -0.85 29.12
CA LEU A 128 0.47 -1.01 27.77
C LEU A 128 0.22 -2.49 27.47
N TYR A 129 1.12 -3.36 27.94
CA TYR A 129 0.99 -4.81 27.89
C TYR A 129 -0.28 -5.30 28.62
N LYS A 130 -0.54 -4.77 29.83
CA LYS A 130 -1.78 -5.06 30.58
C LYS A 130 -3.03 -4.43 29.95
N LEU A 131 -2.93 -3.19 29.46
CA LEU A 131 -4.06 -2.46 28.88
C LEU A 131 -4.61 -3.15 27.64
N HIS A 132 -3.72 -3.59 26.74
CA HIS A 132 -4.11 -4.27 25.51
C HIS A 132 -4.30 -5.79 25.68
N GLY A 133 -4.18 -6.31 26.90
CA GLY A 133 -4.42 -7.72 27.20
C GLY A 133 -3.41 -8.68 26.57
N LEU A 134 -2.20 -8.23 26.22
CA LEU A 134 -1.16 -9.08 25.63
C LEU A 134 -0.65 -10.14 26.63
N ASN A 135 -0.97 -9.99 27.92
CA ASN A 135 -0.72 -10.96 28.98
C ASN A 135 -1.64 -12.18 28.94
N ILE A 136 -2.68 -12.15 28.12
CA ILE A 136 -3.63 -13.25 27.94
C ILE A 136 -3.23 -14.01 26.67
N SER A 137 -2.92 -15.28 26.82
CA SER A 137 -2.62 -16.17 25.70
C SER A 137 -3.87 -16.94 25.29
N TYR A 138 -4.14 -16.99 23.99
CA TYR A 138 -5.20 -17.79 23.37
C TYR A 138 -4.57 -18.81 22.43
N SER A 139 -5.03 -20.06 22.47
CA SER A 139 -4.57 -21.12 21.56
C SER A 139 -5.63 -21.42 20.50
N CYS A 140 -5.19 -21.72 19.28
CA CYS A 140 -6.06 -22.14 18.18
C CYS A 140 -5.64 -23.53 17.68
N GLU A 141 -6.51 -24.52 17.82
CA GLU A 141 -6.24 -25.92 17.45
C GLU A 141 -6.11 -26.09 15.93
N ILE A 142 -6.99 -25.43 15.17
CA ILE A 142 -6.99 -25.42 13.68
C ILE A 142 -5.64 -24.91 13.12
N CYS A 143 -4.95 -24.04 13.86
CA CYS A 143 -3.62 -23.52 13.49
C CYS A 143 -2.45 -24.38 14.02
N GLY A 144 -2.68 -25.64 14.41
CA GLY A 144 -1.66 -26.51 15.00
C GLY A 144 -1.36 -26.18 16.47
N ASN A 145 -2.38 -25.81 17.24
CA ASN A 145 -2.28 -25.37 18.63
C ASN A 145 -1.34 -24.16 18.85
N TYR A 146 -1.26 -23.28 17.86
CA TYR A 146 -0.45 -22.07 17.95
C TYR A 146 -1.06 -21.06 18.93
N THR A 147 -0.18 -20.44 19.73
CA THR A 147 -0.57 -19.50 20.78
C THR A 147 -0.45 -18.06 20.32
N TYR A 148 -1.55 -17.32 20.33
CA TYR A 148 -1.61 -15.89 20.07
C TYR A 148 -1.63 -15.10 21.38
N ARG A 149 -0.90 -13.98 21.40
CA ARG A 149 -0.86 -13.06 22.55
C ARG A 149 -1.84 -11.92 22.37
N GLY A 150 -2.83 -11.89 23.24
CA GLY A 150 -3.84 -10.85 23.33
C GLY A 150 -5.03 -11.00 22.38
N PRO A 151 -6.17 -10.39 22.71
CA PRO A 151 -7.42 -10.58 21.98
C PRO A 151 -7.36 -10.04 20.54
N LYS A 152 -6.66 -8.93 20.29
CA LYS A 152 -6.60 -8.31 18.96
C LYS A 152 -5.86 -9.19 17.95
N ALA A 153 -4.70 -9.74 18.33
CA ALA A 153 -3.96 -10.67 17.50
C ALA A 153 -4.77 -11.95 17.25
N PHE A 154 -5.44 -12.44 18.29
CA PHE A 154 -6.34 -13.59 18.20
C PHE A 154 -7.63 -13.30 17.41
N GLN A 155 -8.09 -12.07 17.24
CA GLN A 155 -9.20 -11.81 16.29
C GLN A 155 -8.69 -11.74 14.85
N ARG A 156 -7.53 -11.14 14.64
CA ARG A 156 -6.93 -11.00 13.31
C ARG A 156 -6.56 -12.35 12.70
N HIS A 157 -6.12 -13.32 13.50
CA HIS A 157 -5.63 -14.60 12.97
C HIS A 157 -6.66 -15.39 12.15
N PHE A 158 -7.97 -15.19 12.36
CA PHE A 158 -9.02 -15.85 11.56
C PHE A 158 -8.96 -15.49 10.07
N ALA A 159 -8.47 -14.30 9.75
CA ALA A 159 -8.26 -13.83 8.37
C ALA A 159 -6.83 -14.08 7.86
N GLU A 160 -5.90 -14.50 8.72
CA GLU A 160 -4.52 -14.76 8.33
C GLU A 160 -4.38 -16.09 7.56
N TRP A 161 -3.37 -16.15 6.69
CA TRP A 161 -3.13 -17.30 5.81
C TRP A 161 -3.04 -18.63 6.57
N ARG A 162 -2.43 -18.64 7.76
CA ARG A 162 -2.27 -19.87 8.56
C ARG A 162 -3.60 -20.50 8.94
N HIS A 163 -4.56 -19.70 9.40
CA HIS A 163 -5.89 -20.20 9.76
C HIS A 163 -6.68 -20.60 8.52
N ALA A 164 -6.63 -19.79 7.46
CA ALA A 164 -7.26 -20.11 6.18
C ALA A 164 -6.73 -21.42 5.59
N HIS A 165 -5.42 -21.68 5.70
CA HIS A 165 -4.79 -22.92 5.28
C HIS A 165 -5.25 -24.11 6.14
N GLY A 166 -5.31 -23.95 7.48
CA GLY A 166 -5.86 -24.97 8.38
C GLY A 166 -7.30 -25.35 8.01
N MET A 167 -8.16 -24.36 7.77
CA MET A 167 -9.54 -24.57 7.32
C MET A 167 -9.60 -25.29 5.95
N ARG A 168 -8.70 -24.95 5.02
CA ARG A 168 -8.60 -25.61 3.71
C ARG A 168 -8.20 -27.09 3.85
N CYS A 169 -7.30 -27.43 4.76
CA CYS A 169 -6.93 -28.83 5.04
C CYS A 169 -8.09 -29.65 5.62
N LEU A 170 -9.02 -29.00 6.34
CA LEU A 170 -10.26 -29.62 6.81
C LEU A 170 -11.36 -29.69 5.73
N GLY A 171 -11.15 -29.09 4.56
CA GLY A 171 -12.14 -29.01 3.48
C GLY A 171 -13.30 -28.04 3.79
N ILE A 172 -13.11 -27.11 4.73
CA ILE A 172 -14.12 -26.14 5.15
C ILE A 172 -13.77 -24.77 4.54
N PRO A 173 -14.72 -24.07 3.89
CA PRO A 173 -14.46 -22.73 3.36
C PRO A 173 -14.32 -21.71 4.50
N ASN A 174 -13.23 -20.92 4.48
CA ASN A 174 -13.00 -19.85 5.46
C ASN A 174 -13.97 -18.68 5.21
N THR A 175 -15.10 -18.69 5.90
CA THR A 175 -16.16 -17.68 5.82
C THR A 175 -16.42 -17.09 7.21
N ALA A 176 -17.07 -15.93 7.28
CA ALA A 176 -17.38 -15.25 8.54
C ALA A 176 -18.19 -16.10 9.54
N HIS A 177 -18.88 -17.16 9.08
CA HIS A 177 -19.58 -18.11 9.95
C HIS A 177 -18.66 -18.85 10.93
N PHE A 178 -17.37 -18.99 10.57
CA PHE A 178 -16.38 -19.69 11.38
C PHE A 178 -15.54 -18.75 12.25
N ALA A 179 -15.92 -17.47 12.36
CA ALA A 179 -15.27 -16.55 13.27
C ALA A 179 -15.40 -17.07 14.72
N ASN A 180 -14.31 -16.99 15.49
CA ASN A 180 -14.20 -17.49 16.87
C ASN A 180 -14.21 -19.01 17.04
N VAL A 181 -14.18 -19.80 15.97
CA VAL A 181 -14.08 -21.26 16.06
C VAL A 181 -12.61 -21.68 16.11
N THR A 182 -12.17 -22.24 17.23
CA THR A 182 -10.77 -22.69 17.40
C THR A 182 -10.59 -24.19 17.37
N LEU A 183 -11.61 -24.94 17.83
CA LEU A 183 -11.58 -26.39 17.93
C LEU A 183 -11.94 -27.03 16.59
N ILE A 184 -11.24 -28.10 16.24
CA ILE A 184 -11.46 -28.79 14.97
C ILE A 184 -12.83 -29.48 14.98
N GLU A 185 -13.21 -30.09 16.10
CA GLU A 185 -14.50 -30.79 16.26
C GLU A 185 -15.68 -29.83 16.06
N ASP A 186 -15.62 -28.65 16.67
CA ASP A 186 -16.66 -27.61 16.56
C ASP A 186 -16.78 -27.09 15.13
N ALA A 187 -15.66 -26.89 14.43
CA ALA A 187 -15.65 -26.46 13.05
C ALA A 187 -16.35 -27.48 12.13
N ILE A 188 -16.07 -28.77 12.32
CA ILE A 188 -16.69 -29.86 11.55
C ILE A 188 -18.19 -29.94 11.86
N ALA A 189 -18.59 -29.89 13.13
CA ALA A 189 -20.00 -29.95 13.53
C ALA A 189 -20.80 -28.77 12.96
N LEU A 190 -20.24 -27.56 13.02
CA LEU A 190 -20.85 -26.36 12.45
C LEU A 190 -20.97 -26.48 10.92
N TRP A 191 -19.93 -26.95 10.25
CA TRP A 191 -19.94 -27.14 8.80
C TRP A 191 -20.99 -28.16 8.36
N GLN A 192 -21.12 -29.29 9.06
CA GLN A 192 -22.15 -30.29 8.78
C GLN A 192 -23.56 -29.71 8.93
N LYS A 193 -23.79 -28.90 9.96
CA LYS A 193 -25.08 -28.23 10.18
C LYS A 193 -25.41 -27.19 9.10
N ILE A 194 -24.42 -26.41 8.67
CA ILE A 194 -24.60 -25.43 7.58
C ILE A 194 -24.85 -26.16 6.26
N LYS A 195 -24.12 -27.25 6.00
CA LYS A 195 -24.24 -28.05 4.78
C LYS A 195 -25.63 -28.69 4.67
N SER A 196 -26.13 -29.31 5.75
CA SER A 196 -27.47 -29.90 5.75
C SER A 196 -28.57 -28.85 5.61
N GLY A 197 -28.43 -27.69 6.27
CA GLY A 197 -29.35 -26.56 6.10
C GLY A 197 -29.43 -26.08 4.65
N LYS A 198 -28.26 -25.82 4.03
CA LYS A 198 -28.19 -25.41 2.62
C LYS A 198 -28.70 -26.47 1.66
N GLU A 199 -28.47 -27.75 1.95
CA GLU A 199 -28.97 -28.84 1.11
C GLU A 199 -30.50 -28.96 1.17
N ASN A 200 -31.10 -28.59 2.31
CA ASN A 200 -32.54 -28.59 2.51
C ASN A 200 -33.23 -27.33 1.94
N GLU A 201 -32.53 -26.19 1.90
CA GLU A 201 -32.99 -24.97 1.23
C GLU A 201 -32.80 -25.01 -0.29
N ARG A 202 -31.93 -25.90 -0.77
CA ARG A 202 -31.67 -26.05 -2.21
C ARG A 202 -32.88 -26.68 -2.87
N TRP A 203 -33.63 -25.87 -3.61
CA TRP A 203 -34.75 -26.31 -4.43
C TRP A 203 -34.38 -27.53 -5.29
N ARG A 204 -35.10 -28.64 -5.10
CA ARG A 204 -34.91 -29.88 -5.84
C ARG A 204 -35.97 -29.99 -6.93
N ALA A 205 -35.66 -29.57 -8.15
CA ALA A 205 -36.57 -29.64 -9.30
C ALA A 205 -37.28 -30.98 -9.46
N GLU A 206 -36.57 -32.09 -9.24
CA GLU A 206 -37.13 -33.43 -9.37
C GLU A 206 -38.22 -33.76 -8.32
N MET A 207 -38.17 -33.10 -7.17
CA MET A 207 -39.00 -33.37 -5.99
C MET A 207 -39.98 -32.24 -5.64
N GLU A 208 -39.76 -31.03 -6.15
CA GLU A 208 -40.54 -29.82 -5.83
C GLU A 208 -41.17 -29.19 -7.08
N GLU A 209 -40.82 -29.62 -8.30
CA GLU A 209 -41.47 -29.15 -9.53
C GLU A 209 -42.68 -30.04 -9.85
N GLU A 210 -43.87 -29.45 -9.78
CA GLU A 210 -45.13 -30.13 -10.02
C GLU A 210 -45.58 -29.95 -11.49
N PHE A 211 -45.99 -31.03 -12.12
CA PHE A 211 -46.55 -31.08 -13.47
C PHE A 211 -47.99 -31.59 -13.41
N GLU A 212 -48.84 -31.03 -14.27
CA GLU A 212 -50.23 -31.47 -14.44
C GLU A 212 -50.32 -32.43 -15.63
N ASP A 213 -50.98 -33.57 -15.44
CA ASP A 213 -51.28 -34.51 -16.53
C ASP A 213 -52.50 -34.07 -17.38
N SER A 214 -52.76 -34.76 -18.50
CA SER A 214 -53.90 -34.45 -19.38
C SER A 214 -55.27 -34.65 -18.72
N THR A 215 -55.31 -35.31 -17.57
CA THR A 215 -56.51 -35.55 -16.73
C THR A 215 -56.62 -34.58 -15.56
N GLY A 216 -55.66 -33.66 -15.38
CA GLY A 216 -55.64 -32.66 -14.31
C GLY A 216 -55.04 -33.15 -12.98
N ASN A 217 -54.38 -34.31 -12.94
CA ASN A 217 -53.68 -34.76 -11.72
C ASN A 217 -52.31 -34.09 -11.63
N VAL A 218 -52.00 -33.58 -10.44
CA VAL A 218 -50.71 -32.96 -10.14
C VAL A 218 -49.74 -34.02 -9.64
N VAL A 219 -48.61 -34.18 -10.34
CA VAL A 219 -47.56 -35.13 -10.00
C VAL A 219 -46.19 -34.45 -10.05
N ASN A 220 -45.27 -34.91 -9.22
CA ASN A 220 -43.88 -34.42 -9.27
C ASN A 220 -43.23 -34.74 -10.61
N LYS A 221 -42.31 -33.88 -11.07
CA LYS A 221 -41.58 -34.01 -12.33
C LYS A 221 -41.02 -35.41 -12.58
N ARG A 222 -40.41 -36.02 -11.55
CA ARG A 222 -39.86 -37.38 -11.66
C ARG A 222 -40.93 -38.40 -12.05
N ILE A 223 -42.06 -38.35 -11.35
CA ILE A 223 -43.19 -39.25 -11.55
C ILE A 223 -43.80 -39.01 -12.93
N TYR A 224 -43.93 -37.74 -13.32
CA TYR A 224 -44.38 -37.35 -14.65
C TYR A 224 -43.46 -37.91 -15.76
N ASP A 225 -42.14 -37.72 -15.65
CA ASP A 225 -41.18 -38.21 -16.64
C ASP A 225 -41.15 -39.74 -16.71
N ASP A 226 -41.28 -40.44 -15.57
CA ASP A 226 -41.35 -41.91 -15.53
C ASP A 226 -42.66 -42.43 -16.15
N LEU A 227 -43.81 -41.83 -15.83
CA LEU A 227 -45.09 -42.16 -16.44
C LEU A 227 -45.08 -41.89 -17.96
N LYS A 228 -44.45 -40.80 -18.39
CA LYS A 228 -44.32 -40.43 -19.80
C LYS A 228 -43.45 -41.43 -20.55
N ARG A 229 -42.34 -41.88 -19.95
CA ARG A 229 -41.48 -42.93 -20.53
C ARG A 229 -42.19 -44.27 -20.64
N GLN A 230 -43.10 -44.57 -19.71
CA GLN A 230 -43.91 -45.78 -19.72
C GLN A 230 -45.14 -45.68 -20.64
N GLY A 231 -45.43 -44.50 -21.20
CA GLY A 231 -46.60 -44.26 -22.06
C GLY A 231 -47.93 -44.23 -21.31
N LEU A 232 -47.91 -43.85 -20.03
CA LEU A 232 -49.05 -43.80 -19.11
C LEU A 232 -49.64 -42.39 -18.93
N LEU A 233 -49.18 -41.42 -19.73
CA LEU A 233 -49.62 -40.01 -19.75
C LEU A 233 -50.10 -39.60 -21.14
#